data_AF-A0A3M3KGU7-F1
#
_entry.id   AF-A0A3M3KGU7-F1
#
_cell.length_a   1.000
_cell.length_b   1.000
_cell.length_c   1.000
_cell.angle_alpha   90.00
_cell.angle_beta   90.00
_cell.angle_gamma   90.00
#
_symmetry.space_group_name_H-M   'P 1'
#
loop_
_entity.id
_entity.type
_entity.pdbx_description
1 polymer ?
#
loop_
_entity_poly.entity_id
_entity_poly.type
_entity_poly.pdbx_seq_one_letter_code
_entity_poly.pdbx_strand_id
1 'polypeptide(L)'
;MADTTINKNVLADSGIQQRHKVHQHIVSITVTVVLLAICAWFYTAFSSVHVVDLGVGSNLKVSGLREHWRQGDVVVMVRHAERCDRSTNPCMGDADGITSNGRDAALAVGAGLQKMGMDHVRMIASTKTRTQQTAQLLAGHSVAAQDWINDCDGGRGRPQGQWREPGAGNAQWLYRPV
;
A
#
# COMPACT_ATOMS: atom_id res chain seq x y z
N MET A 1 12.79 2.64 86.96
CA MET A 1 11.67 2.44 86.02
C MET A 1 11.70 3.60 85.04
N ALA A 2 12.27 3.41 83.85
CA ALA A 2 12.15 4.38 82.76
C ALA A 2 11.13 3.79 81.78
N ASP A 3 9.91 4.31 81.83
CA ASP A 3 8.82 3.91 80.97
C ASP A 3 9.09 4.44 79.55
N THR A 4 9.37 3.54 78.62
CA THR A 4 9.68 3.91 77.23
C THR A 4 8.36 3.99 76.48
N THR A 5 7.71 5.14 76.52
CA THR A 5 6.54 5.44 75.69
C THR A 5 6.96 5.56 74.23
N ILE A 6 6.94 4.43 73.50
CA ILE A 6 7.08 4.39 72.05
C ILE A 6 5.90 5.16 71.43
N ASN A 7 6.20 6.30 70.80
CA ASN A 7 5.19 7.14 70.16
C ASN A 7 4.64 6.45 68.90
N LYS A 8 3.45 5.87 69.02
CA LYS A 8 2.73 5.15 67.95
C LYS A 8 2.52 6.01 66.70
N ASN A 9 2.54 7.33 66.83
CA ASN A 9 2.27 8.27 65.75
C ASN A 9 3.42 8.31 64.73
N VAL A 10 4.66 8.08 65.17
CA VAL A 10 5.87 8.07 64.32
C VAL A 10 5.97 6.78 63.50
N LEU A 11 5.58 5.64 64.08
CA LEU A 11 5.48 4.35 63.39
C LEU A 11 4.34 4.33 62.35
N ALA A 12 3.23 5.02 62.63
CA ALA A 12 2.14 5.16 61.67
C ALA A 12 2.51 6.05 60.46
N ASP A 13 3.17 7.19 60.70
CA ASP A 13 3.57 8.13 59.64
C ASP A 13 4.63 7.54 58.70
N SER A 14 5.64 6.86 59.23
CA SER A 14 6.64 6.13 58.44
C SER A 14 6.03 5.02 57.59
N GLY A 15 5.03 4.29 58.10
CA GLY A 15 4.29 3.27 57.34
C GLY A 15 3.46 3.85 56.19
N ILE A 16 2.86 5.03 56.37
CA ILE A 16 2.07 5.72 55.34
C ILE A 16 2.98 6.31 54.25
N GLN A 17 4.09 6.94 54.64
CA GLN A 17 5.10 7.48 53.70
C GLN A 17 5.74 6.38 52.85
N GLN A 18 6.04 5.23 53.45
CA GLN A 18 6.64 4.09 52.74
C GLN A 18 5.65 3.43 51.77
N ARG A 19 4.37 3.29 52.16
CA ARG A 19 3.31 2.83 51.25
C ARG A 19 3.10 3.79 50.09
N HIS A 20 3.12 5.10 50.34
CA HIS A 20 2.97 6.11 49.30
C HIS A 20 4.10 6.06 48.26
N LYS A 21 5.36 5.93 48.68
CA LYS A 21 6.50 5.73 47.76
C LYS A 21 6.39 4.45 46.94
N VAL A 22 6.00 3.34 47.57
CA VAL A 22 5.79 2.06 46.85
C VAL A 22 4.65 2.19 45.83
N HIS A 23 3.53 2.82 46.18
CA HIS A 23 2.44 3.09 45.24
C HIS A 23 2.87 4.01 44.09
N GLN A 24 3.66 5.06 44.35
CA GLN A 24 4.21 5.93 43.30
C GLN A 24 5.11 5.17 42.33
N HIS A 25 5.95 4.25 42.82
CA HIS A 25 6.78 3.40 41.96
C HIS A 25 5.95 2.41 41.14
N ILE A 26 4.94 1.77 41.75
CA ILE A 26 4.04 0.85 41.05
C ILE A 26 3.29 1.58 39.92
N VAL A 27 2.77 2.79 40.19
CA VAL A 27 2.08 3.61 39.18
C VAL A 27 3.02 4.03 38.05
N SER A 28 4.27 4.40 38.37
CA SER A 28 5.27 4.75 37.34
C SER A 28 5.62 3.56 36.44
N ILE A 29 5.77 2.36 37.01
CA ILE A 29 6.06 1.14 36.26
C ILE A 29 4.85 0.74 35.38
N THR A 30 3.63 0.82 35.89
CA THR A 30 2.44 0.49 35.07
C THR A 30 2.27 1.49 33.92
N VAL A 31 2.49 2.79 34.16
CA VAL A 31 2.43 3.80 33.08
C VAL A 31 3.50 3.54 32.01
N THR A 32 4.73 3.22 32.39
CA THR A 32 5.80 2.95 31.40
C THR A 32 5.51 1.70 30.58
N VAL A 33 5.03 0.62 31.20
CA VAL A 33 4.64 -0.62 30.49
C VAL A 33 3.48 -0.36 29.52
N VAL A 34 2.47 0.40 29.93
CA VAL A 34 1.33 0.75 29.06
C VAL A 34 1.78 1.60 27.88
N LEU A 35 2.66 2.59 28.09
CA LEU A 35 3.21 3.41 27.01
C LEU A 35 4.03 2.57 26.02
N LEU A 36 4.85 1.63 26.49
CA LEU A 36 5.61 0.73 25.62
C LEU A 36 4.69 -0.18 24.81
N ALA A 37 3.62 -0.70 25.41
CA ALA A 37 2.63 -1.52 24.70
C ALA A 37 1.90 -0.72 23.62
N ILE A 38 1.50 0.53 23.92
CA ILE A 38 0.88 1.44 22.96
C ILE A 38 1.85 1.76 21.82
N CYS A 39 3.10 2.11 22.13
CA CYS A 39 4.12 2.36 21.11
C CYS A 39 4.32 1.14 20.21
N ALA A 40 4.47 -0.06 20.77
CA ALA A 40 4.62 -1.29 19.99
C ALA A 40 3.42 -1.57 19.08
N TRP A 41 2.20 -1.33 19.59
CA TRP A 41 0.99 -1.45 18.79
C TRP A 41 0.93 -0.42 17.65
N PHE A 42 1.29 0.85 17.91
CA PHE A 42 1.39 1.87 16.86
C PHE A 42 2.46 1.54 15.83
N TYR A 43 3.64 1.09 16.26
CA TYR A 43 4.72 0.68 15.36
C TYR A 43 4.30 -0.48 14.47
N THR A 44 3.66 -1.52 15.01
CA THR A 44 3.18 -2.66 14.21
C THR A 44 2.01 -2.30 13.29
N ALA A 45 1.07 -1.49 13.77
CA ALA A 45 -0.06 -1.01 12.97
C ALA A 45 0.39 -0.12 11.80
N PHE A 46 1.40 0.74 12.01
CA PHE A 46 1.85 1.69 10.99
C PHE A 46 2.95 1.12 10.08
N SER A 47 3.78 0.17 10.55
CA SER A 47 4.85 -0.43 9.74
C SER A 47 4.36 -1.51 8.78
N SER A 48 3.09 -1.92 8.85
CA SER A 48 2.52 -2.99 8.01
C SER A 48 2.31 -2.62 6.53
N VAL A 49 2.82 -1.47 6.06
CA VAL A 49 2.81 -1.09 4.64
C VAL A 49 4.18 -1.37 4.03
N HIS A 50 4.63 -2.62 4.09
CA HIS A 50 5.79 -3.04 3.30
C HIS A 50 5.31 -3.52 1.94
N VAL A 51 5.52 -2.68 0.92
CA VAL A 51 5.33 -3.07 -0.47
C VAL A 51 6.43 -4.08 -0.80
N VAL A 52 6.06 -5.36 -0.84
CA VAL A 52 6.98 -6.43 -1.23
C VAL A 52 7.40 -6.19 -2.67
N ASP A 53 8.69 -5.98 -2.90
CA ASP A 53 9.23 -5.95 -4.25
C ASP A 53 9.24 -7.37 -4.82
N LEU A 54 8.31 -7.61 -5.73
CA LEU A 54 8.12 -8.89 -6.40
C LEU A 54 9.22 -9.16 -7.43
N GLY A 55 9.97 -8.14 -7.86
CA GLY A 55 11.07 -8.26 -8.82
C GLY A 55 12.37 -8.79 -8.21
N VAL A 56 12.47 -8.86 -6.88
CA VAL A 56 13.69 -9.26 -6.18
C VAL A 56 13.65 -10.74 -5.79
N GLY A 57 14.65 -11.51 -6.25
CA GLY A 57 14.89 -12.88 -5.81
C GLY A 57 13.68 -13.81 -6.05
N SER A 58 13.24 -14.48 -4.99
CA SER A 58 12.12 -15.42 -5.01
C SER A 58 10.78 -14.84 -4.52
N ASN A 59 10.69 -13.52 -4.30
CA ASN A 59 9.51 -12.87 -3.71
C ASN A 59 8.22 -13.06 -4.54
N LEU A 60 8.32 -13.09 -5.86
CA LEU A 60 7.19 -13.41 -6.74
C LEU A 60 6.65 -14.83 -6.51
N LYS A 61 7.53 -15.78 -6.18
CA LYS A 61 7.14 -17.17 -5.88
C LYS A 61 6.58 -17.29 -4.46
N VAL A 62 7.20 -16.63 -3.49
CA VAL A 62 6.79 -16.67 -2.07
C VAL A 62 5.42 -16.01 -1.87
N SER A 63 5.12 -14.94 -2.62
CA SER A 63 3.83 -14.27 -2.55
C SER A 63 2.66 -15.07 -3.14
N GLY A 64 2.92 -16.14 -3.89
CA GLY A 64 1.88 -16.88 -4.62
C GLY A 64 1.22 -16.08 -5.75
N LEU A 65 1.69 -14.85 -6.04
CA LEU A 65 1.04 -13.94 -6.97
C LEU A 65 0.87 -14.54 -8.36
N ARG A 66 1.88 -15.26 -8.85
CA ARG A 66 1.82 -15.90 -10.18
C ARG A 66 0.72 -16.96 -10.27
N GLU A 67 0.40 -17.63 -9.17
CA GLU A 67 -0.66 -18.64 -9.16
C GLU A 67 -2.04 -17.98 -9.10
N HIS A 68 -2.24 -16.99 -8.21
CA HIS A 68 -3.46 -16.20 -8.20
C HIS A 68 -3.69 -15.46 -9.52
N TRP A 69 -2.63 -15.00 -10.16
CA TRP A 69 -2.65 -14.40 -11.49
C TRP A 69 -3.21 -15.37 -12.53
N ARG A 70 -2.69 -16.61 -12.56
CA ARG A 70 -3.19 -17.66 -13.47
C ARG A 70 -4.64 -18.06 -13.18
N GLN A 71 -5.09 -17.93 -11.94
CA GLN A 71 -6.47 -18.22 -11.53
C GLN A 71 -7.44 -17.07 -11.90
N GLY A 72 -6.91 -15.88 -12.18
CA GLY A 72 -7.70 -14.69 -12.48
C GLY A 72 -8.16 -13.90 -11.26
N ASP A 73 -7.59 -14.19 -10.08
CA ASP A 73 -7.96 -13.58 -8.80
C ASP A 73 -7.22 -12.27 -8.52
N VAL A 74 -6.45 -11.78 -9.51
CA VAL A 74 -5.58 -10.62 -9.37
C VAL A 74 -6.07 -9.50 -10.26
N VAL A 75 -6.27 -8.34 -9.63
CA VAL A 75 -6.38 -7.05 -10.32
C VAL A 75 -5.07 -6.31 -10.13
N VAL A 76 -4.46 -5.85 -11.22
CA VAL A 76 -3.23 -5.06 -11.13
C VAL A 76 -3.46 -3.65 -11.62
N MET A 77 -3.01 -2.69 -10.82
CA MET A 77 -3.12 -1.27 -11.14
C MET A 77 -1.77 -0.69 -11.52
N VAL A 78 -1.67 -0.18 -12.74
CA VAL A 78 -0.43 0.41 -13.26
C VAL A 78 -0.61 1.91 -13.41
N ARG A 79 0.38 2.65 -12.93
CA ARG A 79 0.50 4.09 -13.14
C ARG A 79 1.16 4.36 -14.49
N HIS A 80 0.87 5.52 -15.09
CA HIS A 80 1.50 5.95 -16.33
C HIS A 80 3.01 6.01 -16.13
N ALA A 81 3.72 5.78 -17.23
CA ALA A 81 5.15 6.01 -17.29
C ALA A 81 5.49 7.49 -17.08
N GLU A 82 6.78 7.79 -17.02
CA GLU A 82 7.28 9.14 -16.81
C GLU A 82 6.64 10.14 -17.77
N ARG A 83 6.11 11.24 -17.21
CA ARG A 83 5.43 12.30 -17.97
C ARG A 83 6.44 13.23 -18.64
N CYS A 84 6.09 13.66 -19.85
CA CYS A 84 6.81 14.67 -20.60
C CYS A 84 6.77 16.06 -19.96
N ASP A 85 5.59 16.56 -19.63
CA ASP A 85 5.38 17.92 -19.12
C ASP A 85 6.01 18.22 -17.75
N ARG A 86 6.54 17.19 -17.08
CA ARG A 86 7.19 17.31 -15.76
C ARG A 86 8.62 16.80 -15.74
N SER A 87 9.21 16.56 -16.91
CA SER A 87 10.56 16.04 -17.05
C SER A 87 11.36 16.85 -18.08
N THR A 88 12.68 16.84 -17.93
CA THR A 88 13.62 17.35 -18.93
C THR A 88 14.02 16.28 -19.94
N ASN A 89 13.56 15.04 -19.75
CA ASN A 89 13.87 13.93 -20.65
C ASN A 89 13.17 14.08 -22.01
N PRO A 90 13.77 13.59 -23.12
CA PRO A 90 13.17 13.67 -24.44
C PRO A 90 11.80 13.01 -24.50
N CYS A 91 10.83 13.70 -25.08
CA CYS A 91 9.50 13.18 -25.30
C CYS A 91 9.47 12.11 -26.39
N MET A 92 8.61 11.10 -26.20
CA MET A 92 8.34 10.11 -27.24
C MET A 92 7.49 10.70 -28.38
N GLY A 93 6.64 11.67 -28.05
CA GLY A 93 5.73 12.34 -28.98
C GLY A 93 5.14 13.57 -28.33
N ASP A 94 3.83 13.55 -28.07
CA ASP A 94 3.10 14.68 -27.51
C ASP A 94 3.61 15.13 -26.13
N ALA A 95 3.52 16.43 -25.86
CA ALA A 95 3.98 17.04 -24.61
C ALA A 95 3.18 16.59 -23.37
N ASP A 96 1.92 16.18 -23.55
CA ASP A 96 1.07 15.60 -22.51
C ASP A 96 1.20 14.06 -22.39
N GLY A 97 2.12 13.49 -23.18
CA GLY A 97 2.45 12.07 -23.24
C GLY A 97 3.57 11.66 -22.28
N ILE A 98 4.28 10.60 -22.66
CA ILE A 98 5.39 10.02 -21.89
C ILE A 98 6.76 10.32 -22.51
N THR A 99 7.79 10.27 -21.67
CA THR A 99 9.20 10.41 -22.11
C THR A 99 9.68 9.14 -22.84
N SER A 100 10.77 9.23 -23.59
CA SER A 100 11.44 8.07 -24.20
C SER A 100 11.93 7.07 -23.14
N ASN A 101 12.44 7.56 -22.01
CA ASN A 101 12.80 6.70 -20.88
C ASN A 101 11.57 6.00 -20.28
N GLY A 102 10.45 6.73 -20.18
CA GLY A 102 9.16 6.19 -19.77
C GLY A 102 8.65 5.11 -20.70
N ARG A 103 8.83 5.27 -22.02
CA ARG A 103 8.52 4.24 -23.02
C ARG A 103 9.32 2.96 -22.74
N ASP A 104 10.63 3.08 -22.57
CA ASP A 104 11.50 1.92 -22.38
C ASP A 104 11.17 1.19 -21.07
N ALA A 105 10.85 1.95 -20.01
CA ALA A 105 10.34 1.39 -18.76
C ALA A 105 8.99 0.66 -18.94
N ALA A 106 8.04 1.24 -19.68
CA ALA A 106 6.75 0.60 -19.96
C ALA A 106 6.92 -0.69 -20.75
N LEU A 107 7.82 -0.72 -21.74
CA LEU A 107 8.14 -1.94 -22.50
C LEU A 107 8.76 -3.02 -21.61
N ALA A 108 9.68 -2.64 -20.70
CA ALA A 108 10.28 -3.58 -19.76
C ALA A 108 9.24 -4.21 -18.81
N VAL A 109 8.30 -3.39 -18.31
CA VAL A 109 7.18 -3.90 -17.51
C VAL A 109 6.33 -4.84 -18.36
N GLY A 110 5.94 -4.44 -19.57
CA GLY A 110 5.14 -5.25 -20.50
C GLY A 110 5.76 -6.62 -20.77
N ALA A 111 7.08 -6.67 -21.02
CA ALA A 111 7.81 -7.92 -21.19
C ALA A 111 7.79 -8.82 -19.93
N GLY A 112 7.82 -8.22 -18.73
CA GLY A 112 7.62 -8.94 -17.48
C GLY A 112 6.21 -9.52 -17.35
N LEU A 113 5.19 -8.75 -17.75
CA LEU A 113 3.80 -9.20 -17.72
C LEU A 113 3.53 -10.33 -18.71
N GLN A 114 4.08 -10.25 -19.91
CA GLN A 114 3.98 -11.32 -20.92
C GLN A 114 4.53 -12.64 -20.39
N LYS A 115 5.63 -12.62 -19.64
CA LYS A 115 6.20 -13.82 -18.98
C LYS A 115 5.28 -14.40 -17.88
N MET A 116 4.36 -13.61 -17.33
CA MET A 116 3.34 -14.09 -16.38
C MET A 116 2.10 -14.68 -17.07
N GLY A 117 1.96 -14.47 -18.39
CA GLY A 117 0.83 -14.92 -19.19
C GLY A 117 -0.26 -13.84 -19.29
N MET A 118 -0.46 -13.30 -20.50
CA MET A 118 -1.41 -12.21 -20.77
C MET A 118 -2.58 -12.61 -21.67
N ASP A 119 -2.67 -13.89 -22.06
CA ASP A 119 -3.60 -14.35 -23.10
C ASP A 119 -5.08 -14.11 -22.76
N HIS A 120 -5.41 -14.11 -21.47
CA HIS A 120 -6.79 -13.96 -20.97
C HIS A 120 -7.00 -12.69 -20.18
N VAL A 121 -6.16 -11.69 -20.43
CA VAL A 121 -6.13 -10.49 -19.62
C VAL A 121 -6.92 -9.38 -20.26
N ARG A 122 -7.85 -8.80 -19.49
CA ARG A 122 -8.56 -7.59 -19.91
C ARG A 122 -7.82 -6.36 -19.41
N MET A 123 -7.36 -5.52 -20.34
CA MET A 123 -6.75 -4.23 -20.03
C MET A 123 -7.71 -3.09 -20.39
N ILE A 124 -7.85 -2.13 -19.47
CA ILE A 124 -8.60 -0.90 -19.68
C ILE A 124 -7.73 0.29 -19.26
N ALA A 125 -7.84 1.38 -20.01
CA ALA A 125 -7.08 2.60 -19.78
C ALA A 125 -7.95 3.84 -19.75
N SER A 126 -7.48 4.88 -19.08
CA SER A 126 -8.14 6.19 -19.09
C SER A 126 -7.94 6.86 -20.45
N THR A 127 -8.74 7.87 -20.79
CA THR A 127 -8.61 8.57 -22.10
C THR A 127 -7.47 9.57 -22.18
N LYS A 128 -6.60 9.65 -21.16
CA LYS A 128 -5.44 10.56 -21.17
C LYS A 128 -4.32 10.01 -22.08
N THR A 129 -3.64 10.88 -22.82
CA THR A 129 -2.57 10.51 -23.76
C THR A 129 -1.47 9.67 -23.10
N ARG A 130 -0.92 10.14 -21.97
CA ARG A 130 0.10 9.40 -21.19
C ARG A 130 -0.32 7.99 -20.78
N THR A 131 -1.61 7.78 -20.53
CA THR A 131 -2.14 6.53 -20.00
C THR A 131 -2.40 5.54 -21.12
N GLN A 132 -2.93 6.04 -22.25
CA GLN A 132 -3.04 5.31 -23.50
C GLN A 132 -1.68 4.83 -24.01
N GLN A 133 -0.70 5.74 -24.10
CA GLN A 133 0.65 5.38 -24.53
C GLN A 133 1.27 4.30 -23.64
N THR A 134 1.17 4.46 -22.31
CA THR A 134 1.69 3.45 -21.37
C THR A 134 0.97 2.11 -21.54
N ALA A 135 -0.36 2.10 -21.59
CA ALA A 135 -1.14 0.87 -21.71
C ALA A 135 -0.85 0.11 -23.02
N GLN A 136 -0.71 0.84 -24.12
CA GLN A 136 -0.37 0.26 -25.42
C GLN A 136 1.03 -0.38 -25.42
N LEU A 137 2.00 0.26 -24.76
CA LEU A 137 3.35 -0.30 -24.64
C LEU A 137 3.39 -1.53 -23.73
N LEU A 138 2.57 -1.58 -22.69
CA LEU A 138 2.43 -2.76 -21.82
C LEU A 138 1.79 -3.94 -22.55
N ALA A 139 0.72 -3.66 -23.31
CA ALA A 139 -0.06 -4.67 -24.02
C ALA A 139 0.60 -5.13 -25.33
N GLY A 140 1.38 -4.26 -25.97
CA GLY A 140 1.87 -4.47 -27.33
C GLY A 140 0.80 -4.26 -28.41
N HIS A 141 -0.39 -3.78 -28.04
CA HIS A 141 -1.51 -3.51 -28.94
C HIS A 141 -2.39 -2.37 -28.39
N SER A 142 -3.34 -1.90 -29.20
CA SER A 142 -4.30 -0.88 -28.77
C SER A 142 -5.15 -1.37 -27.59
N VAL A 143 -5.29 -0.51 -26.57
CA VAL A 143 -6.05 -0.81 -25.34
C VAL A 143 -7.31 0.04 -25.30
N ALA A 144 -8.43 -0.56 -24.89
CA ALA A 144 -9.70 0.14 -24.80
C ALA A 144 -9.63 1.28 -23.77
N ALA A 145 -9.92 2.50 -24.23
CA ALA A 145 -10.06 3.66 -23.39
C ALA A 145 -11.45 3.71 -22.77
N GLN A 146 -11.54 4.14 -21.51
CA GLN A 146 -12.78 4.21 -20.74
C GLN A 146 -12.84 5.56 -20.03
N ASP A 147 -13.84 6.39 -20.39
CA ASP A 147 -13.95 7.74 -19.85
C ASP A 147 -14.20 7.78 -18.35
N TRP A 148 -15.01 6.85 -17.84
CA TRP A 148 -15.35 6.74 -16.42
C TRP A 148 -14.14 6.49 -15.51
N ILE A 149 -13.01 6.02 -16.06
CA ILE A 149 -11.76 5.84 -15.31
C ILE A 149 -11.12 7.20 -14.96
N ASN A 150 -11.41 8.25 -15.72
CA ASN A 150 -10.87 9.58 -15.47
C ASN A 150 -11.60 10.32 -14.33
N ASP A 151 -12.78 9.86 -13.94
CA ASP A 151 -13.62 10.53 -12.95
C ASP A 151 -13.14 10.19 -11.54
N CYS A 152 -12.26 11.03 -11.01
CA CYS A 152 -11.71 10.92 -9.65
C CYS A 152 -12.59 11.56 -8.57
N ASP A 153 -13.56 12.38 -8.98
CA ASP A 153 -14.46 13.11 -8.09
C ASP A 153 -15.64 12.21 -7.70
N GLY A 154 -15.50 11.53 -6.57
CA GLY A 154 -16.45 10.52 -6.09
C GLY A 154 -17.88 11.02 -5.98
N GLY A 155 -18.70 10.77 -7.00
CA GLY A 155 -20.12 11.07 -6.94
C GLY A 155 -20.90 10.73 -8.21
N ARG A 156 -21.45 9.51 -8.25
CA ARG A 156 -22.57 9.11 -9.13
C ARG A 156 -22.33 9.24 -10.66
N GLY A 157 -21.54 8.31 -11.17
CA GLY A 157 -21.49 7.97 -12.60
C GLY A 157 -21.06 6.53 -12.83
N ARG A 158 -21.40 5.59 -11.92
CA ARG A 158 -21.08 4.17 -12.15
C ARG A 158 -22.10 3.60 -13.13
N PRO A 159 -21.71 3.03 -14.27
CA PRO A 159 -22.54 2.01 -14.88
C PRO A 159 -22.58 0.83 -13.90
N GLN A 160 -23.62 0.80 -13.05
CA GLN A 160 -23.94 -0.37 -12.23
C GLN A 160 -24.37 -1.49 -13.17
N GLY A 161 -23.40 -2.29 -13.63
CA GLY A 161 -23.68 -3.39 -14.55
C GLY A 161 -22.47 -4.00 -15.25
N GLN A 162 -21.34 -3.27 -15.39
CA GLN A 162 -20.20 -3.81 -16.17
C GLN A 162 -19.26 -4.73 -15.36
N TRP A 163 -19.47 -4.83 -14.04
CA TRP A 163 -18.60 -5.57 -13.10
C TRP A 163 -19.28 -6.77 -12.42
N ARG A 164 -20.28 -7.41 -13.06
CA ARG A 164 -20.78 -8.78 -12.74
C ARG A 164 -20.44 -9.68 -13.93
N GLU A 165 -19.91 -10.89 -13.87
CA GLU A 165 -19.30 -11.73 -12.83
C GLU A 165 -18.33 -12.70 -13.56
N PRO A 166 -17.43 -13.37 -12.84
CA PRO A 166 -16.30 -14.13 -13.39
C PRO A 166 -16.74 -15.51 -13.91
N GLY A 167 -16.42 -15.79 -15.16
CA GLY A 167 -16.31 -17.15 -15.68
C GLY A 167 -14.82 -17.49 -15.83
N ALA A 168 -14.30 -18.25 -14.86
CA ALA A 168 -13.05 -19.01 -14.86
C ALA A 168 -11.85 -18.45 -15.69
N GLY A 169 -10.88 -17.81 -15.01
CA GLY A 169 -9.47 -17.82 -15.47
C GLY A 169 -8.78 -16.51 -15.89
N ASN A 170 -9.35 -15.32 -15.66
CA ASN A 170 -8.89 -14.09 -16.35
C ASN A 170 -8.40 -12.99 -15.38
N ALA A 171 -7.09 -12.74 -15.33
CA ALA A 171 -6.51 -11.62 -14.57
C ALA A 171 -6.84 -10.26 -15.24
N GLN A 172 -6.97 -9.19 -14.46
CA GLN A 172 -7.53 -7.91 -14.95
C GLN A 172 -6.59 -6.72 -14.63
N TRP A 173 -6.35 -5.83 -15.60
CA TRP A 173 -5.60 -4.59 -15.35
C TRP A 173 -6.52 -3.40 -15.29
N LEU A 174 -6.39 -2.64 -14.21
CA LEU A 174 -7.01 -1.33 -14.08
C LEU A 174 -5.93 -0.28 -14.21
N TYR A 175 -5.88 0.47 -15.29
CA TYR A 175 -5.05 1.67 -15.30
C TYR A 175 -5.85 2.80 -14.62
N ARG A 176 -5.30 3.44 -13.58
CA ARG A 176 -5.92 4.60 -12.92
C ARG A 176 -5.04 5.85 -13.13
N PRO A 177 -5.55 6.93 -13.73
CA PRO A 177 -4.82 8.18 -13.80
C PRO A 177 -4.74 8.78 -12.39
N VAL A 178 -3.55 9.23 -12.02
CA VAL A 178 -3.33 10.17 -10.92
C VAL A 178 -3.14 11.55 -11.53
#